data_AF-A0A7V5F0Y3-F1
#
_entry.id   AF-A0A7V5F0Y3-F1
#
_cell.length_a   1.000
_cell.length_b   1.000
_cell.length_c   1.000
_cell.angle_alpha   90.00
_cell.angle_beta   90.00
_cell.angle_gamma   90.00
#
_symmetry.space_group_name_H-M   'P 1'
#
loop_
_entity.id
_entity.type
_entity.pdbx_description
1 polymer ?
#
loop_
_entity_poly.entity_id
_entity_poly.type
_entity_poly.pdbx_seq_one_letter_code
_entity_poly.pdbx_strand_id
1 'polypeptide(L)'
;MKKEIVSRTGRLDKPARWEIIVVTGIILILSLITGMCLMPSDRCNCVVVSDESQYIGRYLKHSGPDSRRTTVLKTTCKRMDQEIDGGDGPEKGRVRWADCKMGPDCEETGMF
;
A
#
# COMPACT_ATOMS: atom_id res chain seq x y z
N MET A 1 -46.10 -52.60 -14.18
CA MET A 1 -45.50 -52.02 -15.40
C MET A 1 -45.72 -50.50 -15.35
N LYS A 2 -44.63 -49.72 -15.40
CA LYS A 2 -44.51 -48.24 -15.65
C LYS A 2 -45.18 -47.29 -14.63
N LYS A 3 -44.35 -46.63 -13.78
CA LYS A 3 -43.88 -45.21 -13.83
C LYS A 3 -45.01 -44.26 -13.41
N GLU A 4 -44.83 -43.42 -12.40
CA GLU A 4 -44.21 -42.10 -12.61
C GLU A 4 -43.38 -41.63 -11.41
N ILE A 5 -42.09 -41.43 -11.67
CA ILE A 5 -41.18 -40.66 -10.82
C ILE A 5 -41.51 -39.20 -11.10
N VAL A 6 -42.16 -38.53 -10.14
CA VAL A 6 -42.39 -37.09 -10.19
C VAL A 6 -41.03 -36.39 -10.08
N SER A 7 -40.48 -36.03 -11.23
CA SER A 7 -39.31 -35.18 -11.37
C SER A 7 -39.67 -33.79 -10.83
N ARG A 8 -39.20 -33.47 -9.61
CA ARG A 8 -39.09 -32.08 -9.14
C ARG A 8 -38.03 -31.40 -10.01
N THR A 9 -38.45 -30.88 -11.15
CA THR A 9 -37.68 -29.90 -11.89
C THR A 9 -37.45 -28.71 -10.95
N GLY A 10 -36.18 -28.50 -10.57
CA GLY A 10 -35.73 -27.35 -9.82
C GLY A 10 -36.17 -26.09 -10.56
N ARG A 11 -37.18 -25.43 -10.01
CA ARG A 11 -37.62 -24.11 -10.46
C ARG A 11 -36.50 -23.15 -10.06
N LEU A 12 -35.63 -22.82 -11.00
CA LEU A 12 -34.82 -21.61 -10.89
C LEU A 12 -35.82 -20.44 -10.97
N ASP A 13 -36.31 -20.04 -9.81
CA ASP A 13 -37.10 -18.82 -9.67
C ASP A 13 -36.23 -17.68 -10.23
N LYS A 14 -36.69 -17.09 -11.33
CA LYS A 14 -35.98 -15.97 -11.96
C LYS A 14 -35.89 -14.87 -10.90
N PRO A 15 -34.69 -14.35 -10.60
CA PRO A 15 -34.56 -13.32 -9.57
C PRO A 15 -35.49 -12.17 -9.91
N ALA A 16 -36.25 -11.73 -8.92
CA ALA A 16 -37.15 -10.61 -9.11
C ALA A 16 -36.31 -9.39 -9.55
N ARG A 17 -36.82 -8.57 -10.48
CA ARG A 17 -36.03 -7.49 -11.12
C ARG A 17 -35.37 -6.54 -10.10
N TRP A 18 -35.91 -6.44 -8.88
CA TRP A 18 -35.36 -5.64 -7.80
C TRP A 18 -34.11 -6.26 -7.16
N GLU A 19 -33.99 -7.59 -7.10
CA GLU A 19 -32.80 -8.28 -6.56
C GLU A 19 -31.56 -7.98 -7.40
N ILE A 20 -31.73 -7.94 -8.74
CA ILE A 20 -30.64 -7.59 -9.67
C ILE A 20 -30.18 -6.15 -9.42
N ILE A 21 -31.11 -5.22 -9.19
CA ILE A 21 -30.80 -3.81 -8.92
C ILE A 21 -30.03 -3.68 -7.60
N VAL A 22 -30.47 -4.37 -6.55
CA VAL A 22 -29.81 -4.36 -5.24
C VAL A 22 -28.40 -4.96 -5.33
N VAL A 23 -28.25 -6.13 -5.96
CA VAL A 23 -26.94 -6.77 -6.12
C VAL A 23 -25.99 -5.90 -6.94
N THR A 24 -26.46 -5.32 -8.04
CA THR A 24 -25.64 -4.42 -8.87
C THR A 24 -25.24 -3.16 -8.09
N GLY A 25 -26.15 -2.60 -7.28
CA GLY A 25 -25.86 -1.47 -6.41
C GLY A 25 -24.79 -1.79 -5.36
N ILE A 26 -24.86 -2.96 -4.72
CA ILE A 26 -23.85 -3.41 -3.74
C ILE A 26 -22.48 -3.58 -4.41
N ILE A 27 -22.44 -4.20 -5.59
CA ILE A 27 -21.18 -4.39 -6.34
C ILE A 27 -20.54 -3.03 -6.68
N LEU A 28 -21.34 -2.06 -7.12
CA LEU A 28 -20.85 -0.71 -7.40
C LEU A 28 -20.29 -0.03 -6.14
N ILE A 29 -21.01 -0.11 -5.01
CA ILE A 29 -20.54 0.48 -3.75
C ILE A 29 -19.23 -0.17 -3.30
N LEU A 30 -19.12 -1.50 -3.34
CA LEU A 30 -17.90 -2.22 -2.98
C LEU A 30 -16.73 -1.88 -3.90
N SER A 31 -16.97 -1.69 -5.19
CA SER A 31 -15.93 -1.30 -6.15
C SER A 31 -15.37 0.10 -5.87
N LEU A 32 -16.23 1.05 -5.48
CA LEU A 32 -15.83 2.41 -5.12
C LEU A 32 -15.02 2.42 -3.83
N ILE A 33 -15.44 1.68 -2.80
CA ILE A 33 -14.71 1.57 -1.53
C ILE A 33 -13.33 0.95 -1.75
N THR A 34 -13.24 -0.11 -2.55
CA THR A 34 -11.96 -0.79 -2.83
C THR A 34 -10.99 0.13 -3.57
N GLY A 35 -11.47 0.93 -4.53
CA GLY A 35 -10.65 1.90 -5.25
C GLY A 35 -10.09 3.02 -4.36
N MET A 36 -10.86 3.45 -3.35
CA MET A 36 -10.41 4.48 -2.40
C MET A 36 -9.36 3.97 -1.41
N CYS A 37 -9.40 2.69 -1.03
CA CYS A 37 -8.45 2.10 -0.08
C CYS A 37 -7.07 1.80 -0.69
N LEU A 38 -6.94 1.76 -2.02
CA LEU A 38 -5.70 1.38 -2.73
C LEU A 38 -4.91 2.57 -3.26
N MET A 39 -5.16 3.80 -2.78
CA MET A 39 -4.36 4.95 -3.22
C MET A 39 -2.90 4.78 -2.77
N PRO A 40 -1.93 4.90 -3.69
CA PRO A 40 -0.52 4.86 -3.34
C PRO A 40 -0.20 5.99 -2.36
N SER A 41 0.65 5.72 -1.39
CA SER A 41 1.08 6.72 -0.43
C SER A 41 2.16 7.60 -1.07
N ASP A 42 1.96 8.91 -1.08
CA ASP A 42 2.99 9.89 -1.45
C ASP A 42 4.02 10.11 -0.31
N ARG A 43 3.94 9.30 0.75
CA ARG A 43 4.85 9.33 1.89
C ARG A 43 5.98 8.33 1.70
N CYS A 44 7.06 8.59 2.42
CA CYS A 44 8.20 7.69 2.52
C CYS A 44 8.75 7.72 3.94
N ASN A 45 9.38 6.62 4.33
CA ASN A 45 10.19 6.57 5.53
C ASN A 45 11.57 7.16 5.19
N CYS A 46 11.90 8.29 5.79
CA CYS A 46 13.18 8.99 5.60
C CYS A 46 14.09 8.72 6.78
N VAL A 47 15.35 8.43 6.49
CA VAL A 47 16.40 8.39 7.50
C VAL A 47 17.52 9.32 7.07
N VAL A 48 17.96 10.15 8.02
CA VAL A 48 19.13 11.00 7.87
C VAL A 48 20.13 10.63 8.95
N VAL A 49 21.37 10.39 8.54
CA VAL A 49 22.51 10.10 9.42
C VAL A 49 23.58 11.17 9.28
N SER A 50 24.46 11.30 10.28
CA SER A 50 25.60 12.21 10.21
C SER A 50 26.69 11.72 9.25
N ASP A 51 26.86 10.39 9.16
CA ASP A 51 27.85 9.71 8.34
C ASP A 51 27.22 8.47 7.66
N GLU A 52 27.51 8.24 6.38
CA GLU A 52 26.93 7.13 5.60
C GLU A 52 27.32 5.75 6.17
N SER A 53 28.46 5.62 6.85
CA SER A 53 28.88 4.38 7.52
C SER A 53 27.92 3.94 8.64
N GLN A 54 27.02 4.82 9.09
CA GLN A 54 25.98 4.48 10.05
C GLN A 54 24.87 3.59 9.47
N TYR A 55 24.84 3.33 8.16
CA TYR A 55 23.94 2.34 7.56
C TYR A 55 24.61 0.96 7.52
N ILE A 56 24.14 0.02 8.36
CA ILE A 56 24.59 -1.38 8.30
C ILE A 56 23.75 -2.10 7.23
N GLY A 57 24.11 -1.91 5.96
CA GLY A 57 23.49 -2.56 4.81
C GLY A 57 22.76 -1.60 3.86
N ARG A 58 21.91 -2.16 2.99
CA ARG A 58 21.20 -1.42 1.94
C ARG A 58 19.90 -0.77 2.42
N TYR A 59 19.37 -1.20 3.55
CA TYR A 59 18.04 -0.85 4.04
C TYR A 59 18.08 0.00 5.32
N LEU A 60 16.98 0.70 5.62
CA LEU A 60 16.84 1.69 6.70
C LEU A 60 16.87 1.07 8.12
N LYS A 61 16.91 -0.26 8.21
CA LYS A 61 16.81 -1.05 9.43
C LYS A 61 17.92 -0.79 10.44
N HIS A 62 19.13 -0.53 9.94
CA HIS A 62 20.32 -0.42 10.75
C HIS A 62 20.96 0.95 10.63
N SER A 63 20.17 2.00 10.82
CA SER A 63 20.70 3.34 10.99
C SER A 63 21.22 3.48 12.43
N GLY A 64 22.45 3.99 12.59
CA GLY A 64 23.13 4.14 13.88
C GLY A 64 22.31 4.92 14.93
N PRO A 65 22.76 4.95 16.20
CA PRO A 65 22.01 5.58 17.31
C PRO A 65 21.71 7.07 17.08
N ASP A 66 22.49 7.76 16.26
CA ASP A 66 22.31 9.19 15.92
C ASP A 66 21.43 9.41 14.67
N SER A 67 20.77 8.36 14.18
CA SER A 67 19.90 8.46 13.02
C SER A 67 18.58 9.14 13.35
N ARG A 68 18.18 10.10 12.52
CA ARG A 68 16.85 10.71 12.60
C ARG A 68 15.93 10.03 11.58
N ARG A 69 14.99 9.23 12.07
CA ARG A 69 13.92 8.62 11.28
C ARG A 69 12.67 9.49 11.30
N THR A 70 12.03 9.68 10.15
CA THR A 70 10.76 10.39 10.04
C THR A 70 9.95 9.97 8.82
N THR A 71 8.63 9.88 8.97
CA THR A 71 7.70 9.62 7.88
C THR A 71 7.24 10.95 7.27
N VAL A 72 7.74 11.29 6.09
CA VAL A 72 7.46 12.57 5.40
C VAL A 72 7.01 12.35 3.96
N LEU A 73 6.59 13.42 3.28
CA LEU A 73 6.32 13.38 1.84
C LEU A 73 7.59 13.01 1.07
N LYS A 74 7.45 12.21 0.02
CA LYS A 74 8.54 11.79 -0.87
C LYS A 74 9.34 12.96 -1.43
N THR A 75 8.65 14.04 -1.78
CA THR A 75 9.27 15.29 -2.26
C THR A 75 10.19 15.91 -1.22
N THR A 76 9.88 15.76 0.07
CA THR A 76 10.70 16.29 1.16
C THR A 76 11.99 15.49 1.32
N CYS A 77 11.95 14.16 1.28
CA CYS A 77 13.18 13.36 1.30
C CYS A 77 14.06 13.59 0.08
N LYS A 78 13.47 13.63 -1.11
CA LYS A 78 14.22 13.92 -2.35
C LYS A 78 14.92 15.29 -2.28
N ARG A 79 14.25 16.29 -1.73
CA ARG A 79 14.87 17.61 -1.52
C ARG A 79 16.05 17.53 -0.55
N MET A 80 15.89 16.80 0.56
CA MET A 80 16.99 16.61 1.53
C MET A 80 18.16 15.84 0.93
N ASP A 81 17.91 14.78 0.17
CA ASP A 81 18.92 14.03 -0.59
C ASP A 81 19.65 14.95 -1.59
N GLN A 82 18.91 15.80 -2.31
CA GLN A 82 19.51 16.79 -3.21
C GLN A 82 20.40 17.81 -2.46
N GLU A 83 19.96 18.29 -1.30
CA GLU A 83 20.66 19.30 -0.51
C GLU A 83 21.89 18.73 0.22
N ILE A 84 21.83 17.48 0.70
CA ILE A 84 22.84 16.87 1.57
C ILE A 84 23.81 16.00 0.76
N ASP A 85 23.31 15.20 -0.17
CA ASP A 85 24.10 14.20 -0.91
C ASP A 85 24.14 14.46 -2.43
N GLY A 86 23.51 15.55 -2.90
CA GLY A 86 23.50 15.90 -4.32
C GLY A 86 22.52 15.09 -5.17
N GLY A 87 21.62 14.31 -4.53
CA GLY A 87 20.62 13.49 -5.23
C GLY A 87 21.15 12.09 -5.57
N ASP A 88 21.92 11.50 -4.65
CA ASP A 88 22.50 10.16 -4.78
C ASP A 88 21.43 9.05 -4.86
N GLY A 89 20.20 9.38 -4.45
CA GLY A 89 19.04 8.52 -4.56
C GLY A 89 18.68 7.79 -3.26
N PRO A 90 17.61 6.99 -3.27
CA PRO A 90 17.00 6.46 -2.04
C PRO A 90 17.86 5.49 -1.22
N GLU A 91 18.90 4.90 -1.81
CA GLU A 91 19.65 3.78 -1.23
C GLU A 91 21.12 4.11 -0.92
N LYS A 92 21.55 5.36 -1.13
CA LYS A 92 22.96 5.78 -1.02
C LYS A 92 23.05 7.15 -0.35
N GLY A 93 24.19 7.44 0.26
CA GLY A 93 24.43 8.70 0.94
C GLY A 93 23.91 8.71 2.37
N ARG A 94 23.91 9.91 2.97
CA ARG A 94 23.47 10.17 4.35
C ARG A 94 21.95 10.21 4.45
N VAL A 95 21.26 10.55 3.37
CA VAL A 95 19.79 10.58 3.27
C VAL A 95 19.33 9.36 2.49
N ARG A 96 18.72 8.40 3.18
CA ARG A 96 18.09 7.24 2.54
C ARG A 96 16.60 7.25 2.81
N TRP A 97 15.82 6.81 1.84
CA TRP A 97 14.36 6.82 1.96
C TRP A 97 13.70 5.65 1.23
N ALA A 98 12.56 5.19 1.75
CA ALA A 98 11.81 4.08 1.18
C ALA A 98 10.32 4.45 1.04
N ASP A 99 9.76 4.22 -0.15
CA ASP A 99 8.36 4.54 -0.47
C ASP A 99 7.38 3.66 0.30
N CYS A 100 6.36 4.28 0.88
CA CYS A 100 5.31 3.53 1.56
C CYS A 100 4.32 2.98 0.53
N LYS A 101 4.00 1.69 0.64
CA LYS A 101 3.09 1.04 -0.32
C LYS A 101 1.62 1.41 -0.09
N MET A 102 1.21 1.55 1.17
CA MET A 102 -0.18 1.83 1.55
C MET A 102 -0.25 2.64 2.83
N GLY A 103 -1.21 3.58 2.90
CA GLY A 103 -1.55 4.29 4.14
C GLY A 103 -0.51 5.31 4.64
N PRO A 104 -0.82 5.99 5.76
CA PRO A 104 0.05 7.01 6.36
C PRO A 104 1.15 6.42 7.26
N ASP A 105 0.98 5.19 7.75
CA ASP A 105 1.92 4.53 8.65
C ASP A 105 2.99 3.79 7.85
N CYS A 106 4.19 4.36 7.89
CA CYS A 106 5.33 3.93 7.11
C CYS A 106 6.50 3.43 7.95
N GLU A 107 6.33 3.28 9.26
CA GLU A 107 7.43 3.09 10.20
C GLU A 107 8.22 1.80 9.95
N GLU A 108 7.56 0.78 9.38
CA GLU A 108 8.17 -0.51 8.99
C GLU A 108 8.73 -0.52 7.55
N THR A 109 8.46 0.52 6.77
CA THR A 109 8.91 0.60 5.37
C THR A 109 10.43 0.77 5.32
N GLY A 110 11.13 -0.12 4.61
CA GLY A 110 12.59 -0.11 4.53
C GLY A 110 13.29 -0.80 5.71
N MET A 111 12.56 -1.49 6.60
CA MET A 111 13.08 -2.13 7.82
C MET A 111 13.38 -3.64 7.68
N PHE A 112 13.67 -4.12 6.46
CA PHE A 112 13.87 -5.54 6.16
C PHE A 112 15.32 -5.97 6.35
#